data_AF-A0A954XQX7-F1
#
_entry.id   AF-A0A954XQX7-F1
#
_cell.length_a   1.000
_cell.length_b   1.000
_cell.length_c   1.000
_cell.angle_alpha   90.00
_cell.angle_beta   90.00
_cell.angle_gamma   90.00
#
_symmetry.space_group_name_H-M   'P 1'
#
loop_
_entity.id
_entity.type
_entity.pdbx_description
1 polymer ?
#
loop_
_entity_poly.entity_id
_entity_poly.type
_entity_poly.pdbx_seq_one_letter_code
_entity_poly.pdbx_strand_id
1 'polypeptide(L)'
;MNSPDPFIPPVKVENVSESSGLPKDHEKARSLRFSVCALFLSLGLLGLLAFFLRPLDWEGSLRRAVEGAEGVVIKSRNESDQAPILLHQRKDVLSILDVIEVDDRSSKYSCACVGDTLIQFVAGNEVEHVLTVHHGKHLRWIDGQWPCDAELTAKSAQELDDLFVRLGYQLPVAKSSPHP
;
A
#
# COMPACT_ATOMS: atom_id res chain seq x y z
N MET A 1 -56.15 -58.87 -2.01
CA MET A 1 -55.72 -60.06 -1.26
C MET A 1 -54.48 -59.65 -0.49
N ASN A 2 -54.63 -59.36 0.80
CA ASN A 2 -53.52 -58.93 1.65
C ASN A 2 -52.89 -60.17 2.31
N SER A 3 -51.61 -60.40 2.06
CA SER A 3 -50.80 -61.37 2.80
C SER A 3 -50.50 -60.82 4.20
N PRO A 4 -50.67 -61.61 5.27
CA PRO A 4 -50.23 -61.20 6.60
C PRO A 4 -48.70 -61.35 6.71
N ASP A 5 -48.04 -60.29 7.20
CA ASP A 5 -46.61 -60.32 7.51
C ASP A 5 -46.32 -61.23 8.73
N PRO A 6 -45.18 -61.96 8.72
CA PRO A 6 -44.82 -62.86 9.81
C PRO A 6 -44.30 -62.10 11.04
N PHE A 7 -44.78 -62.53 12.20
CA PHE A 7 -44.37 -62.04 13.52
C PHE A 7 -42.94 -62.49 13.84
N ILE A 8 -42.02 -61.54 14.02
CA ILE A 8 -40.64 -61.77 14.43
C ILE A 8 -40.51 -61.44 15.93
N PRO A 9 -40.11 -62.39 16.80
CA PRO A 9 -39.92 -62.11 18.22
C PRO A 9 -38.68 -61.22 18.46
N PRO A 10 -38.67 -60.40 19.52
CA PRO A 10 -37.57 -59.49 19.82
C PRO A 10 -36.30 -60.25 20.19
N VAL A 11 -35.21 -59.96 19.47
CA VAL A 11 -33.86 -60.44 19.79
C VAL A 11 -33.38 -59.72 21.05
N LYS A 12 -33.02 -60.50 22.07
CA LYS A 12 -32.44 -60.02 23.31
C LYS A 12 -31.01 -59.56 23.04
N VAL A 13 -30.80 -58.24 22.98
CA VAL A 13 -29.47 -57.64 22.82
C VAL A 13 -28.76 -57.68 24.18
N GLU A 14 -27.80 -58.58 24.33
CA GLU A 14 -26.87 -58.56 25.46
C GLU A 14 -25.87 -57.43 25.25
N ASN A 15 -25.92 -56.44 26.14
CA ASN A 15 -24.95 -55.35 26.19
C ASN A 15 -23.60 -55.91 26.66
N VAL A 16 -22.71 -56.16 25.71
CA VAL A 16 -21.28 -56.39 25.98
C VAL A 16 -20.65 -55.03 26.25
N SER A 17 -20.51 -54.71 27.52
CA SER A 17 -19.77 -53.56 28.02
C SER A 17 -18.27 -53.80 27.84
N GLU A 18 -17.77 -53.59 26.63
CA GLU A 18 -16.34 -53.66 26.31
C GLU A 18 -15.67 -52.36 26.78
N SER A 19 -15.15 -52.37 28.01
CA SER A 19 -14.34 -51.27 28.54
C SER A 19 -12.95 -51.29 27.91
N SER A 20 -12.85 -50.71 26.72
CA SER A 20 -11.55 -50.47 26.07
C SER A 20 -10.78 -49.41 26.87
N GLY A 21 -10.01 -49.87 27.86
CA GLY A 21 -9.02 -49.08 28.57
C GLY A 21 -7.95 -48.61 27.58
N LEU A 22 -8.14 -47.40 27.04
CA LEU A 22 -7.18 -46.78 26.16
C LEU A 22 -5.88 -46.45 26.93
N PRO A 23 -4.70 -46.83 26.43
CA PRO A 23 -3.42 -46.57 27.09
C PRO A 23 -3.16 -45.06 27.25
N LYS A 24 -2.82 -44.65 28.48
CA LYS A 24 -2.62 -43.24 28.91
C LYS A 24 -1.48 -42.51 28.18
N ASP A 25 -0.72 -43.24 27.38
CA ASP A 25 0.47 -42.81 26.65
C ASP A 25 0.10 -42.00 25.39
N HIS A 26 -1.12 -42.16 24.87
CA HIS A 26 -1.62 -41.43 23.70
C HIS A 26 -2.00 -39.97 23.99
N GLU A 27 -2.24 -39.61 25.26
CA GLU A 27 -2.70 -38.28 25.65
C GLU A 27 -1.56 -37.24 25.60
N LYS A 28 -0.34 -37.64 25.99
CA LYS A 28 0.86 -36.79 25.93
C LYS A 28 1.28 -36.48 24.49
N ALA A 29 1.17 -37.45 23.59
CA ALA A 29 1.52 -37.29 22.17
C ALA A 29 0.54 -36.34 21.44
N ARG A 30 -0.74 -36.30 21.84
CA ARG A 30 -1.71 -35.33 21.32
C ARG A 30 -1.44 -33.91 21.82
N SER A 31 -1.17 -33.75 23.11
CA SER A 31 -0.85 -32.45 23.72
C SER A 31 0.36 -31.77 23.05
N LEU A 32 1.42 -32.52 22.77
CA LEU A 32 2.63 -31.99 22.14
C LEU A 32 2.38 -31.50 20.69
N ARG A 33 1.52 -32.20 19.92
CA ARG A 33 1.18 -31.82 18.54
C ARG A 33 0.34 -30.54 18.47
N PHE A 34 -0.60 -30.35 19.39
CA PHE A 34 -1.39 -29.11 19.46
C PHE A 34 -0.52 -27.89 19.82
N SER A 35 0.47 -28.07 20.71
CA SER A 35 1.38 -26.99 21.12
C SER A 35 2.25 -26.49 19.96
N VAL A 36 2.78 -27.40 19.14
CA VAL A 36 3.63 -27.04 17.98
C VAL A 36 2.83 -26.30 16.90
N CYS A 37 1.61 -26.75 16.56
CA CYS A 37 0.76 -26.05 15.59
C CYS A 37 0.36 -24.64 16.08
N ALA A 38 0.03 -24.48 17.36
CA ALA A 38 -0.29 -23.17 17.93
C ALA A 38 0.91 -22.21 17.83
N LEU A 39 2.13 -22.72 18.02
CA LEU A 39 3.35 -21.91 17.92
C LEU A 39 3.59 -21.43 16.48
N PHE A 40 3.45 -22.30 15.48
CA PHE A 40 3.54 -21.90 14.07
C PHE A 40 2.48 -20.88 13.64
N LEU A 41 1.22 -21.05 14.11
CA LEU A 41 0.16 -20.08 13.85
C LEU A 41 0.47 -18.72 14.49
N SER A 42 0.99 -18.72 15.72
CA SER A 42 1.35 -17.48 16.42
C SER A 42 2.50 -16.75 15.73
N LEU A 43 3.55 -17.46 15.28
CA LEU A 43 4.67 -16.88 14.54
C LEU A 43 4.25 -16.38 13.16
N GLY A 44 3.38 -17.11 12.46
CA GLY A 44 2.81 -16.69 11.18
C GLY A 44 1.97 -15.41 11.32
N LEU A 45 1.13 -15.33 12.35
CA LEU A 45 0.35 -14.12 12.65
C LEU A 45 1.25 -12.94 13.04
N LEU A 46 2.30 -13.18 13.83
CA LEU A 46 3.27 -12.14 14.20
C LEU A 46 4.01 -11.60 12.97
N GLY A 47 4.42 -12.49 12.06
CA GLY A 47 5.05 -12.12 10.79
C GLY A 47 4.12 -11.32 9.89
N LEU A 48 2.84 -11.72 9.80
CA LEU A 48 1.82 -11.00 9.06
C LEU A 48 1.58 -9.60 9.65
N LEU A 49 1.40 -9.49 10.98
CA LEU A 49 1.24 -8.21 11.67
C LEU A 49 2.47 -7.32 11.48
N ALA A 50 3.68 -7.87 11.61
CA ALA A 50 4.91 -7.13 11.39
C ALA A 50 5.02 -6.62 9.95
N PHE A 51 4.50 -7.35 8.96
CA PHE A 51 4.44 -6.90 7.58
C PHE A 51 3.51 -5.68 7.42
N PHE A 52 2.31 -5.71 8.03
CA PHE A 52 1.39 -4.57 8.03
C PHE A 52 1.87 -3.38 8.86
N LEU A 53 2.75 -3.61 9.83
CA LEU A 53 3.34 -2.57 10.67
C LEU A 53 4.66 -2.02 10.13
N ARG A 54 5.12 -2.45 8.95
CA ARG A 54 6.31 -1.85 8.35
C ARG A 54 6.00 -0.40 7.99
N PRO A 55 6.81 0.57 8.44
CA PRO A 55 6.69 1.94 7.97
C PRO A 55 6.82 1.95 6.45
N LEU A 56 5.94 2.69 5.78
CA LEU A 56 5.97 2.85 4.34
C LEU A 56 7.23 3.64 3.97
N ASP A 57 8.05 3.06 3.11
CA ASP A 57 9.26 3.71 2.57
C ASP A 57 8.87 4.56 1.35
N TRP A 58 8.16 5.66 1.60
CA TRP A 58 7.62 6.55 0.57
C TRP A 58 8.73 7.08 -0.35
N GLU A 59 9.74 7.72 0.22
CA GLU A 59 10.83 8.34 -0.52
C GLU A 59 11.76 7.30 -1.12
N GLY A 60 12.09 6.23 -0.39
CA GLY A 60 12.97 5.18 -0.90
C GLY A 60 12.35 4.40 -2.05
N SER A 61 11.04 4.13 -2.01
CA SER A 61 10.33 3.47 -3.13
C SER A 61 10.32 4.36 -4.38
N LEU A 62 10.05 5.66 -4.23
CA LEU A 62 10.12 6.61 -5.34
C LEU A 62 11.55 6.70 -5.89
N ARG A 63 12.57 6.88 -5.04
CA ARG A 63 13.98 6.97 -5.45
C ARG A 63 14.46 5.75 -6.23
N ARG A 64 14.07 4.55 -5.81
CA ARG A 64 14.38 3.30 -6.54
C ARG A 64 13.68 3.23 -7.89
N ALA A 65 12.41 3.63 -7.95
CA ALA A 65 11.67 3.62 -9.21
C ALA A 65 12.29 4.58 -10.23
N VAL A 66 12.65 5.79 -9.82
CA VAL A 66 13.25 6.80 -10.73
C VAL A 66 14.77 6.70 -10.84
N GLU A 67 15.38 5.55 -10.50
CA GLU A 67 16.83 5.38 -10.55
C GLU A 67 17.38 5.57 -11.98
N GLY A 68 16.65 5.08 -12.98
CA GLY A 68 16.99 5.21 -14.41
C GLY A 68 16.62 6.56 -15.03
N ALA A 69 15.85 7.41 -14.34
CA ALA A 69 15.41 8.68 -14.90
C ALA A 69 16.58 9.66 -15.09
N GLU A 70 16.72 10.16 -16.31
CA GLU A 70 17.75 11.09 -16.75
C GLU A 70 17.28 12.54 -16.71
N GLY A 71 15.97 12.76 -16.71
CA GLY A 71 15.37 14.08 -16.71
C GLY A 71 13.99 14.15 -16.06
N VAL A 72 13.49 15.37 -15.95
CA VAL A 72 12.15 15.67 -15.43
C VAL A 72 11.44 16.66 -16.34
N VAL A 73 10.15 16.43 -16.57
CA VAL A 73 9.25 17.39 -17.20
C VAL A 73 8.21 17.83 -16.17
N ILE A 74 8.14 19.14 -15.93
CA ILE A 74 7.13 19.75 -15.06
C ILE A 74 6.12 20.45 -15.96
N LYS A 75 4.83 20.12 -15.82
CA LYS A 75 3.78 20.74 -16.63
C LYS A 75 2.45 20.80 -15.90
N SER A 76 1.60 21.71 -16.33
CA SER A 76 0.21 21.75 -15.85
C SER A 76 -0.52 20.50 -16.35
N ARG A 77 -1.38 19.93 -15.50
CA ARG A 77 -2.27 18.82 -15.89
C ARG A 77 -3.37 19.33 -16.82
N ASN A 78 -3.85 20.53 -16.57
CA ASN A 78 -4.84 21.21 -17.41
C ASN A 78 -4.11 21.96 -18.54
N GLU A 79 -4.78 22.16 -19.68
CA GLU A 79 -4.30 23.06 -20.73
C GLU A 79 -4.14 24.46 -20.13
N SER A 80 -2.89 24.80 -19.79
CA SER A 80 -2.47 26.11 -19.30
C SER A 80 -1.58 26.72 -20.37
N ASP A 81 -1.63 28.05 -20.51
CA ASP A 81 -0.74 28.81 -21.41
C ASP A 81 0.73 28.73 -20.98
N GLN A 82 0.99 28.19 -19.79
CA GLN A 82 2.33 28.00 -19.27
C GLN A 82 3.05 26.82 -19.95
N ALA A 83 4.20 27.12 -20.57
CA ALA A 83 5.03 26.13 -21.21
C ALA A 83 5.55 25.07 -20.20
N PRO A 84 5.64 23.79 -20.59
CA PRO A 84 6.33 22.77 -19.81
C PRO A 84 7.78 23.16 -19.56
N ILE A 85 8.30 22.80 -18.39
CA ILE A 85 9.72 22.93 -18.06
C ILE A 85 10.37 21.58 -18.25
N LEU A 86 11.43 21.55 -19.04
CA LEU A 86 12.19 20.35 -19.34
C LEU A 86 13.57 20.46 -18.70
N LEU A 87 13.89 19.50 -17.84
CA LEU A 87 15.16 19.37 -17.16
C LEU A 87 15.79 18.06 -17.63
N HIS A 88 16.89 18.15 -18.39
CA HIS A 88 17.49 16.99 -19.07
C HIS A 88 18.68 16.38 -18.33
N GLN A 89 18.90 16.76 -17.07
CA GLN A 89 20.07 16.30 -16.32
C GLN A 89 19.63 15.49 -15.10
N ARG A 90 20.34 14.39 -14.86
CA ARG A 90 20.14 13.54 -13.67
C ARG A 90 20.20 14.33 -12.37
N LYS A 91 21.05 15.36 -12.30
CA LYS A 91 21.15 16.24 -11.12
C LYS A 91 19.82 16.94 -10.80
N ASP A 92 19.01 17.23 -11.81
CA ASP A 92 17.74 17.92 -11.65
C ASP A 92 16.68 16.96 -11.08
N VAL A 93 16.68 15.69 -11.54
CA VAL A 93 15.91 14.61 -10.93
C VAL A 93 16.24 14.49 -9.44
N LEU A 94 17.53 14.43 -9.10
CA LEU A 94 17.99 14.34 -7.71
C LEU A 94 17.55 15.57 -6.89
N SER A 95 17.65 16.78 -7.45
CA SER A 95 17.23 18.00 -6.76
C SER A 95 15.75 18.02 -6.39
N ILE A 96 14.88 17.42 -7.24
CA ILE A 96 13.46 17.27 -6.94
C ILE A 96 13.24 16.21 -5.86
N LEU A 97 13.95 15.08 -5.93
CA LEU A 97 13.83 14.02 -4.91
C LEU A 97 14.35 14.46 -3.54
N ASP A 98 15.34 15.36 -3.50
CA ASP A 98 15.94 15.85 -2.27
C ASP A 98 15.05 16.85 -1.52
N VAL A 99 14.11 17.51 -2.19
CA VAL A 99 13.11 18.36 -1.55
C VAL A 99 11.86 17.60 -1.13
N ILE A 100 11.65 16.36 -1.58
CA ILE A 100 10.48 15.55 -1.22
C ILE A 100 10.72 14.86 0.13
N GLU A 101 9.95 15.27 1.14
CA GLU A 101 9.90 14.66 2.45
C GLU A 101 8.42 14.46 2.84
N VAL A 102 8.04 13.22 3.13
CA VAL A 102 6.65 12.81 3.38
C VAL A 102 6.37 12.75 4.88
N ASP A 103 5.30 13.41 5.30
CA ASP A 103 4.70 13.19 6.62
C ASP A 103 3.79 11.96 6.57
N ASP A 104 4.36 10.79 6.86
CA ASP A 104 3.66 9.51 6.90
C ASP A 104 2.43 9.53 7.84
N ARG A 105 2.46 10.32 8.92
CA ARG A 105 1.34 10.38 9.87
C ARG A 105 0.12 11.10 9.31
N SER A 106 0.36 12.04 8.40
CA SER A 106 -0.64 12.87 7.74
C SER A 106 -1.09 12.28 6.38
N SER A 107 -0.28 11.38 5.80
CA SER A 107 -0.52 10.65 4.54
C SER A 107 -1.57 9.54 4.66
N LYS A 108 -2.80 9.86 5.09
CA LYS A 108 -3.90 8.90 5.33
C LYS A 108 -5.10 9.05 4.41
N TYR A 109 -5.11 10.09 3.59
CA TYR A 109 -6.24 10.45 2.77
C TYR A 109 -5.81 10.57 1.31
N SER A 110 -6.72 10.23 0.40
CA SER A 110 -6.55 10.52 -1.02
C SER A 110 -7.57 11.59 -1.40
N CYS A 111 -7.14 12.71 -2.01
CA CYS A 111 -8.13 13.65 -2.54
C CYS A 111 -8.82 13.02 -3.76
N ALA A 112 -10.13 13.20 -3.91
CA ALA A 112 -10.82 12.87 -5.17
C ALA A 112 -10.39 13.77 -6.36
N CYS A 113 -9.62 14.81 -6.07
CA CYS A 113 -9.02 15.72 -7.04
C CYS A 113 -8.13 14.98 -8.04
N VAL A 114 -8.08 15.47 -9.28
CA VAL A 114 -7.10 15.02 -10.28
C VAL A 114 -5.75 15.71 -10.14
N GLY A 115 -5.64 16.80 -9.38
CA GLY A 115 -4.41 17.57 -9.18
C GLY A 115 -4.07 18.47 -10.37
N ASP A 116 -3.14 19.41 -10.15
CA ASP A 116 -2.98 20.56 -11.04
C ASP A 116 -1.65 20.56 -11.80
N THR A 117 -0.60 19.95 -11.22
CA THR A 117 0.75 19.92 -11.81
C THR A 117 1.26 18.48 -11.86
N LEU A 118 1.89 18.12 -12.97
CA LEU A 118 2.54 16.83 -13.20
C LEU A 118 4.05 17.01 -13.14
N ILE A 119 4.71 16.12 -12.41
CA ILE A 119 6.16 15.92 -12.41
C ILE A 119 6.40 14.57 -13.08
N GLN A 120 6.90 14.59 -14.31
CA GLN A 120 7.15 13.39 -15.11
C GLN A 120 8.64 13.08 -15.09
N PHE A 121 9.04 11.92 -14.57
CA PHE A 121 10.41 11.43 -14.64
C PHE A 121 10.62 10.70 -15.97
N VAL A 122 11.70 11.04 -16.67
CA VAL A 122 11.95 10.63 -18.05
C VAL A 122 13.29 9.90 -18.15
N ALA A 123 13.32 8.78 -18.87
CA ALA A 123 14.55 8.10 -19.29
C ALA A 123 14.57 8.04 -20.83
N GLY A 124 15.62 8.59 -21.44
CA GLY A 124 15.64 8.78 -22.90
C GLY A 124 14.45 9.63 -23.40
N ASN A 125 13.55 9.00 -24.16
CA ASN A 125 12.36 9.64 -24.74
C ASN A 125 11.03 9.18 -24.12
N GLU A 126 11.09 8.41 -23.03
CA GLU A 126 9.92 7.79 -22.42
C GLU A 126 9.68 8.33 -21.01
N VAL A 127 8.40 8.56 -20.68
CA VAL A 127 7.99 8.90 -19.32
C VAL A 127 7.85 7.60 -18.53
N GLU A 128 8.71 7.41 -17.53
CA GLU A 128 8.71 6.20 -16.71
C GLU A 128 7.76 6.33 -15.51
N HIS A 129 7.76 7.49 -14.86
CA HIS A 129 7.00 7.73 -13.64
C HIS A 129 6.38 9.11 -13.61
N VAL A 130 5.19 9.22 -13.02
CA VAL A 130 4.47 10.49 -12.91
C VAL A 130 3.99 10.71 -11.48
N LEU A 131 4.39 11.83 -10.91
CA LEU A 131 3.77 12.39 -9.71
C LEU A 131 2.80 13.50 -10.10
N THR A 132 1.68 13.57 -9.40
CA THR A 132 0.78 14.72 -9.47
C THR A 132 0.83 15.50 -8.17
N VAL A 133 0.95 16.82 -8.26
CA VAL A 133 0.87 17.73 -7.13
C VAL A 133 -0.58 18.18 -6.94
N HIS A 134 -1.10 18.00 -5.73
CA HIS A 134 -2.43 18.42 -5.30
C HIS A 134 -2.30 19.44 -4.16
N HIS A 135 -2.99 20.58 -4.32
CA HIS A 135 -3.07 21.63 -3.29
C HIS A 135 -1.70 22.11 -2.77
N GLY A 136 -0.66 22.02 -3.61
CA GLY A 136 0.72 22.43 -3.29
C GLY A 136 1.46 21.56 -2.26
N LYS A 137 0.81 20.57 -1.64
CA LYS A 137 1.40 19.80 -0.53
C LYS A 137 1.13 18.31 -0.53
N HIS A 138 0.29 17.79 -1.42
CA HIS A 138 0.07 16.36 -1.55
C HIS A 138 0.61 15.86 -2.89
N LEU A 139 1.28 14.72 -2.89
CA LEU A 139 1.81 14.05 -4.07
C LEU A 139 1.10 12.72 -4.30
N ARG A 140 0.59 12.52 -5.51
CA ARG A 140 0.07 11.23 -5.96
C ARG A 140 1.02 10.60 -6.95
N TRP A 141 1.46 9.38 -6.69
CA TRP A 141 2.18 8.59 -7.67
C TRP A 141 1.20 7.82 -8.56
N ILE A 142 1.05 8.27 -9.82
CA ILE A 142 0.20 7.62 -10.80
C ILE A 142 0.77 6.25 -11.12
N ASP A 143 -0.06 5.21 -10.96
CA ASP A 143 0.29 3.79 -11.16
C ASP A 143 1.53 3.35 -10.37
N GLY A 144 1.79 4.02 -9.25
CA GLY A 144 2.92 3.78 -8.35
C GLY A 144 2.65 2.79 -7.23
N GLN A 145 3.67 2.59 -6.38
CA GLN A 145 3.58 1.67 -5.23
C GLN A 145 3.02 2.32 -3.97
N TRP A 146 2.82 3.64 -3.98
CA TRP A 146 2.26 4.35 -2.84
C TRP A 146 0.79 3.96 -2.63
N PRO A 147 0.37 3.62 -1.40
CA PRO A 147 -0.99 3.17 -1.14
C PRO A 147 -2.04 4.30 -1.20
N CYS A 148 -1.60 5.55 -1.07
CA CYS A 148 -2.44 6.75 -1.14
C CYS A 148 -1.60 7.99 -1.49
N ASP A 149 -2.22 9.18 -1.42
CA ASP A 149 -1.49 10.44 -1.61
C ASP A 149 -0.53 10.67 -0.43
N ALA A 150 0.71 11.03 -0.74
CA ALA A 150 1.72 11.42 0.21
C ALA A 150 1.56 12.91 0.57
N GLU A 151 1.33 13.23 1.83
CA GLU A 151 1.38 14.61 2.31
C GLU A 151 2.83 14.99 2.62
N LEU A 152 3.31 16.07 2.01
CA LEU A 152 4.64 16.61 2.27
C LEU A 152 4.70 17.25 3.65
N THR A 153 5.89 17.24 4.27
CA THR A 153 6.14 18.10 5.43
C THR A 153 5.94 19.57 5.04
N ALA A 154 5.56 20.44 5.99
CA ALA A 154 5.38 21.85 5.69
C ALA A 154 6.64 22.51 5.09
N LYS A 155 7.82 22.05 5.52
CA LYS A 155 9.11 22.48 4.97
C LYS A 155 9.27 22.01 3.53
N SER A 156 9.06 20.72 3.26
CA SER A 156 9.17 20.13 1.93
C SER A 156 8.20 20.76 0.92
N ALA A 157 6.95 21.02 1.33
CA ALA A 157 5.97 21.71 0.51
C ALA A 157 6.45 23.12 0.10
N GLN A 158 7.01 23.89 1.03
CA GLN A 158 7.59 25.20 0.73
C GLN A 158 8.83 25.10 -0.17
N GLU A 159 9.74 24.16 0.10
CA GLU A 159 10.96 23.99 -0.70
C GLU A 159 10.65 23.55 -2.14
N LEU A 160 9.59 22.75 -2.34
CA LEU A 160 9.10 22.35 -3.65
C LEU A 160 8.47 23.53 -4.40
N ASP A 161 7.66 24.36 -3.73
CA ASP A 161 7.13 25.59 -4.31
C ASP A 161 8.25 26.56 -4.72
N ASP A 162 9.21 26.80 -3.83
CA ASP A 162 10.38 27.63 -4.12
C ASP A 162 11.20 27.07 -5.30
N LEU A 163 11.33 25.75 -5.41
CA LEU A 163 11.99 25.10 -6.54
C LEU A 163 11.26 25.39 -7.85
N PHE A 164 9.94 25.25 -7.87
CA PHE A 164 9.13 25.59 -9.04
C PHE A 164 9.28 27.05 -9.42
N VAL A 165 9.20 27.97 -8.47
CA VAL A 165 9.40 29.41 -8.72
C VAL A 165 10.79 29.68 -9.31
N ARG A 166 11.85 29.07 -8.78
CA ARG A 166 13.23 29.21 -9.31
C ARG A 166 13.37 28.69 -10.74
N LEU A 167 12.61 27.67 -11.11
CA LEU A 167 12.57 27.12 -12.47
C LEU A 167 11.72 27.98 -13.41
N GLY A 168 11.05 29.02 -12.92
CA GLY A 168 10.10 29.82 -13.68
C GLY A 168 8.73 29.16 -13.80
N TYR A 169 8.42 28.17 -12.96
CA TYR A 169 7.12 27.54 -12.86
C TYR A 169 6.28 28.19 -11.76
N GLN A 170 5.06 28.62 -12.07
CA GLN A 170 4.09 29.03 -11.06
C GLN A 170 3.12 27.88 -10.82
N LEU A 171 3.03 27.40 -9.58
CA LEU A 171 1.95 26.49 -9.23
C LEU A 171 0.61 27.21 -9.42
N PRO A 172 -0.41 26.51 -9.94
CA PRO A 172 -1.76 27.05 -9.99
C PRO A 172 -2.17 27.46 -8.59
N VAL A 173 -2.51 28.74 -8.41
CA VAL A 173 -3.04 29.24 -7.15
C VAL A 173 -4.25 28.37 -6.85
N ALA A 174 -4.23 27.67 -5.72
CA ALA A 174 -5.36 26.87 -5.29
C ALA A 174 -6.59 27.78 -5.34
N LYS A 175 -7.48 27.55 -6.31
CA LYS A 175 -8.79 28.18 -6.28
C LYS A 175 -9.35 27.69 -4.96
N SER A 176 -9.52 28.59 -3.99
CA SER A 176 -10.09 28.27 -2.71
C SER A 176 -11.44 27.62 -3.00
N SER A 177 -11.49 26.29 -3.03
CA SER A 177 -12.74 25.58 -3.12
C SER A 177 -13.51 26.00 -1.87
N PRO A 178 -14.72 26.55 -2.01
CA PRO A 178 -15.54 26.81 -0.84
C PRO A 178 -15.65 25.48 -0.10
N HIS A 179 -15.14 25.44 1.13
CA HIS A 179 -15.35 24.30 2.01
C HIS A 179 -16.86 24.03 2.04
N PRO A 180 -17.34 22.81 1.69
CA PRO A 180 -18.70 22.42 1.99
C PRO A 180 -18.91 22.30 3.50
#